data_AF-A0A7Z6Y939-F1
#
_entry.id   AF-A0A7Z6Y939-F1
#
_cell.length_a   1.000
_cell.length_b   1.000
_cell.length_c   1.000
_cell.angle_alpha   90.00
_cell.angle_beta   90.00
_cell.angle_gamma   90.00
#
_symmetry.space_group_name_H-M   'P 1'
#
loop_
_entity.id
_entity.type
_entity.pdbx_description
1 polymer ?
#
loop_
_entity_poly.entity_id
_entity_poly.type
_entity_poly.pdbx_seq_one_letter_code
_entity_poly.pdbx_strand_id
1 'polypeptide(L)' 'MNYFLKAPILGFEHINEVRLEKIDSLFSRLVSQTNSPMALDMVLVNPYCLREYSFVIPKYIELLLELDSHSKVEVYCV' A
#
# COMPACT_ATOMS: atom_id res chain seq x y z
N MET A 1 9.20 -6.13 3.21
CA MET A 1 8.25 -7.21 3.56
C MET A 1 7.40 -7.51 2.33
N ASN A 2 7.07 -8.76 2.06
CA ASN A 2 6.23 -9.13 0.91
C ASN A 2 4.76 -9.20 1.33
N TYR A 3 3.87 -8.72 0.46
CA TYR A 3 2.42 -8.63 0.70
C TYR A 3 1.65 -9.14 -0.52
N PHE A 4 0.55 -9.82 -0.24
CA PHE A 4 -0.48 -10.15 -1.24
C PHE A 4 -1.49 -9.02 -1.33
N LEU A 5 -1.79 -8.58 -2.55
CA LEU A 5 -2.80 -7.58 -2.81
C LEU A 5 -4.19 -8.22 -2.69
N LYS A 6 -5.01 -7.69 -1.79
CA LYS A 6 -6.42 -8.09 -1.63
C LYS A 6 -7.35 -7.32 -2.56
N ALA A 7 -6.91 -6.16 -3.05
CA ALA A 7 -7.57 -5.37 -4.08
C ALA A 7 -6.56 -5.02 -5.17
N PRO A 8 -6.97 -4.99 -6.45
CA PRO A 8 -6.07 -4.64 -7.54
C PRO A 8 -5.65 -3.16 -7.46
N ILE A 9 -4.42 -2.89 -7.88
CA ILE A 9 -3.95 -1.52 -8.12
C ILE A 9 -4.38 -1.16 -9.55
N LEU A 10 -5.12 -0.07 -9.71
CA LEU A 10 -5.63 0.37 -11.01
C LEU A 10 -4.49 0.58 -12.01
N GLY A 11 -4.61 -0.03 -13.20
CA GLY A 11 -3.58 -0.05 -14.23
C GLY A 11 -2.49 -1.13 -14.04
N PHE A 12 -2.56 -1.90 -12.95
CA PHE A 12 -1.64 -2.98 -12.61
C PHE A 12 -2.39 -4.24 -12.13
N GLU A 13 -3.55 -4.52 -12.71
CA GLU A 13 -4.45 -5.60 -12.31
C GLU A 13 -3.81 -7.00 -12.40
N HIS A 14 -2.74 -7.16 -13.18
CA HIS A 14 -1.97 -8.40 -13.30
C HIS A 14 -1.06 -8.69 -12.10
N ILE A 15 -0.88 -7.72 -11.20
CA ILE A 15 0.03 -7.82 -10.05
C ILE A 15 -0.76 -8.25 -8.82
N ASN A 16 -0.35 -9.37 -8.22
CA ASN A 16 -0.97 -9.92 -7.00
C ASN A 16 -0.05 -9.87 -5.78
N GLU A 17 1.24 -9.67 -6.00
CA GLU A 17 2.27 -9.66 -4.95
C GLU A 17 3.22 -8.50 -5.12
N VAL A 18 3.52 -7.85 -4.01
CA VAL A 18 4.38 -6.69 -3.92
C VAL A 18 5.31 -6.79 -2.73
N ARG A 19 6.46 -6.12 -2.82
CA ARG A 19 7.38 -5.89 -1.72
C ARG A 19 7.26 -4.43 -1.32
N LEU A 20 6.94 -4.20 -0.05
CA LEU A 20 7.00 -2.88 0.58
C LEU A 20 8.33 -2.77 1.33
N GLU A 21 9.11 -1.76 1.00
CA GLU A 21 10.41 -1.42 1.60
C GLU A 21 10.29 -0.06 2.28
N LYS A 22 10.59 0.01 3.58
CA LYS A 22 10.65 1.30 4.29
C LYS A 22 12.01 1.93 4.03
N ILE A 23 12.02 3.14 3.50
CA ILE A 23 13.26 3.91 3.25
C ILE A 23 13.60 4.67 4.53
N ASP A 24 12.66 5.49 5.01
CA ASP A 24 12.77 6.25 6.25
C ASP A 24 11.36 6.49 6.86
N SER A 25 11.24 7.48 7.77
CA SER A 25 9.95 7.81 8.40
C SER A 25 8.94 8.44 7.45
N LEU A 26 9.41 9.08 6.37
CA LEU A 26 8.61 9.80 5.40
C LEU A 26 8.36 8.95 4.14
N PHE A 27 9.36 8.20 3.67
CA PHE A 27 9.30 7.48 2.41
C PHE A 27 9.32 5.95 2.57
N SER A 28 8.54 5.31 1.71
CA SER A 28 8.54 3.87 1.46
C SER A 28 8.59 3.62 -0.05
N ARG A 29 8.91 2.40 -0.45
CA ARG A 29 8.91 1.96 -1.85
C ARG A 29 8.06 0.70 -1.99
N LEU A 30 7.22 0.66 -3.02
CA LEU A 30 6.37 -0.48 -3.34
C LEU A 30 6.78 -1.04 -4.69
N VAL A 31 7.32 -2.26 -4.71
CA VAL A 31 7.89 -2.89 -5.90
C VAL A 31 7.21 -4.23 -6.15
N SER A 32 6.76 -4.49 -7.38
CA SER A 32 6.25 -5.81 -7.77
C SER A 32 7.37 -6.82 -7.99
N GLN A 33 7.08 -8.12 -7.83
CA GLN A 33 8.09 -9.18 -7.99
C GLN A 33 8.24 -9.70 -9.43
N THR A 34 7.86 -8.91 -10.45
CA THR A 34 7.93 -9.32 -11.86
C THR A 34 9.13 -8.71 -12.58
N ASN A 35 9.76 -9.47 -13.48
CA ASN A 35 10.82 -8.99 -14.38
C ASN A 35 10.26 -8.45 -15.72
N SER A 36 9.01 -7.98 -15.70
CA SER A 36 8.31 -7.44 -16.87
C SER A 36 8.53 -5.92 -17.01
N PRO A 37 8.51 -5.36 -18.23
CA PRO A 37 8.47 -3.91 -18.43
C PRO A 37 7.23 -3.22 -17.82
N MET A 38 6.19 -4.00 -17.46
CA MET A 38 5.01 -3.54 -16.71
C MET A 38 5.13 -3.79 -15.20
N ALA A 39 6.37 -3.81 -14.68
CA ALA A 39 6.61 -3.90 -13.25
C ALA A 39 6.15 -2.63 -12.53
N LEU A 40 5.53 -2.82 -11.37
CA LEU A 40 5.24 -1.74 -10.43
C LEU A 40 6.52 -1.37 -9.68
N ASP A 41 6.85 -0.09 -9.66
CA ASP A 41 7.87 0.48 -8.80
C ASP A 41 7.49 1.92 -8.47
N MET A 42 7.00 2.14 -7.26
CA MET A 42 6.55 3.46 -6.79
C MET A 42 7.23 3.83 -5.48
N VAL A 43 7.60 5.10 -5.36
CA VAL A 43 7.90 5.72 -4.07
C VAL A 43 6.59 6.21 -3.48
N LEU A 44 6.37 5.89 -2.21
CA LEU A 44 5.20 6.24 -1.44
C LEU A 44 5.60 7.16 -0.28
N VAL A 45 4.70 8.05 0.11
CA VAL A 45 4.91 8.97 1.22
C VAL A 45 3.95 8.69 2.37
N ASN A 46 4.45 8.81 3.60
CA ASN A 46 3.63 8.82 4.80
C ASN A 46 2.92 10.18 4.93
N PRO A 47 1.59 10.26 4.72
CA PRO A 47 0.90 11.55 4.66
C PRO A 47 0.86 12.26 6.02
N TYR A 48 0.93 11.52 7.13
CA TYR A 48 0.91 12.08 8.49
C TYR A 48 2.17 12.90 8.82
N CYS A 49 3.29 12.65 8.12
CA CYS A 49 4.50 13.44 8.27
C CYS A 49 4.45 14.78 7.51
N LEU A 50 3.50 14.95 6.58
CA LEU A 50 3.41 16.12 5.73
C LEU A 50 2.34 17.11 6.19
N ARG A 51 1.22 16.61 6.74
CA ARG A 51 0.09 17.43 7.16
C ARG A 51 -0.83 16.66 8.10
N GLU A 52 -1.75 17.39 8.74
CA GLU A 52 -2.93 16.76 9.34
C GLU A 52 -3.69 15.99 8.25
N TYR A 53 -3.76 14.67 8.41
CA TYR A 53 -4.34 13.77 7.43
C TYR A 53 -5.40 12.90 8.11
N SER A 54 -6.62 12.92 7.58
CA SER A 54 -7.74 12.12 8.08
C SER A 54 -8.54 11.57 6.92
N PHE A 55 -8.96 10.32 7.02
CA PHE A 55 -9.81 9.68 6.04
C PHE A 55 -10.67 8.61 6.73
N VAL A 56 -11.68 8.12 6.04
CA VAL A 56 -12.52 7.01 6.48
C VAL A 56 -12.24 5.81 5.58
N ILE A 57 -11.97 4.66 6.18
CA ILE A 57 -11.84 3.41 5.43
C ILE A 57 -13.27 2.93 5.10
N PRO A 58 -13.63 2.76 3.81
CA PRO A 58 -14.94 2.22 3.46
C PRO A 58 -15.15 0.82 4.05
N LYS A 59 -16.39 0.51 4.49
CA LYS A 59 -16.66 -0.75 5.20
C LYS A 59 -16.27 -2.00 4.40
N TYR A 60 -16.41 -1.96 3.09
CA TYR A 60 -16.02 -3.09 2.23
C TYR A 60 -14.50 -3.33 2.23
N ILE A 61 -13.68 -2.28 2.37
CA ILE A 61 -12.22 -2.41 2.50
C ILE A 61 -11.85 -2.96 3.88
N GLU A 62 -12.52 -2.51 4.94
CA GLU A 62 -12.30 -3.08 6.29
C GLU A 62 -12.57 -4.58 6.29
N LEU A 63 -13.66 -5.02 5.67
CA LEU A 63 -14.01 -6.44 5.57
C LEU A 63 -13.00 -7.20 4.69
N LEU A 64 -12.60 -6.63 3.55
CA LEU A 64 -11.64 -7.25 2.62
C LEU A 64 -10.25 -7.45 3.23
N LEU A 65 -9.81 -6.51 4.07
CA LEU A 65 -8.54 -6.53 4.78
C LEU A 65 -8.64 -7.15 6.18
N GLU A 66 -9.84 -7.62 6.57
CA GLU A 66 -10.12 -8.21 7.88
C GLU A 66 -9.70 -7.31 9.06
N LEU A 67 -9.93 -6.00 8.91
CA LEU A 67 -9.55 -5.00 9.93
C LEU A 67 -10.51 -5.01 11.12
N ASP A 68 -9.92 -4.86 12.31
CA ASP A 68 -10.61 -4.71 13.59
C ASP A 68 -9.98 -3.59 14.44
N SER A 69 -10.47 -3.40 15.68
CA SER A 69 -9.96 -2.38 16.61
C SER A 69 -8.53 -2.61 17.09
N HIS A 70 -7.95 -3.79 16.86
CA HIS A 70 -6.60 -4.16 17.25
C HIS A 70 -5.61 -4.12 16.08
N SER A 71 -6.11 -3.93 14.87
CA SER A 71 -5.33 -3.89 13.64
C SER A 71 -4.41 -2.68 13.60
N LYS A 72 -3.15 -2.91 13.19
CA LYS A 72 -2.18 -1.84 12.92
C LYS A 72 -2.23 -1.49 11.44
N VAL A 73 -2.76 -0.31 11.13
CA VAL A 73 -2.91 0.16 9.75
C VAL A 73 -1.77 1.12 9.41
N GLU A 74 -1.09 0.87 8.30
CA GLU A 74 -0.15 1.80 7.70
C GLU A 74 -0.78 2.43 6.45
N VAL A 75 -0.57 3.73 6.27
CA VAL A 75 -1.20 4.52 5.22
C VAL A 75 -0.12 5.24 4.44
N TYR A 76 -0.22 5.15 3.13
CA TYR A 76 0.73 5.76 2.23
C TYR A 76 -0.01 6.43 1.05
N CYS A 77 0.54 7.52 0.54
CA CYS A 77 0.09 8.18 -0.68
C CYS A 77 1.17 8.06 -1.76
N VAL A 78 0.74 8.02 -3.02
CA VAL A 78 1.63 8.15 -4.19
C VAL A 78 1.83 9.63 -4.50
#